data_AF-A0A1Y4J1V9-F1
#
_entry.id   AF-A0A1Y4J1V9-F1
#
_cell.length_a   1.000
_cell.length_b   1.000
_cell.length_c   1.000
_cell.angle_alpha   90.00
_cell.angle_beta   90.00
_cell.angle_gamma   90.00
#
_symmetry.space_group_name_H-M   'P 1'
#
loop_
_entity.id
_entity.type
_entity.pdbx_description
1 polymer ?
#
loop_
_entity_poly.entity_id
_entity_poly.type
_entity_poly.pdbx_seq_one_letter_code
_entity_poly.pdbx_strand_id
1 'polypeptide(L)'
;MSHSKNDFPIMGGTGRQVTKPYRGSYDAFYKLINPNTKKPYTNAELAAELEHRQQEYSVLSQLITPDLEEIQRKARSHPNAEFKLARRGKSRKKAEELLHREAYPILERIAKLLFRPLWKSNLKCGNVTVRDYVHFVGDTLYADKSLKEAASLRSCINRIILPMIGDIQLHQLSPDRQKAIVQRLNSRLKNDETISLTAKTHTQAAYRLLFQSLVQNGYPAAREGVRLSDEITRIKRQNRGIINSCRENHLDDTFRAALFSILAPADRLYDLWLVALIYTGLAPNEIPALCFGDIDQLELRDENCYTITVTKQIRDTNTVCRAISADNDDFPIHRLRRVVFPPWVANVMLKYIEYLHSSGYSDAQIADMRLSGTISGKIVGAKDIRDRINSIMQQAGIPKANIPRTKKSGKSRFQTEKRDIELLQRDAKYIAKCCGADDAMVHAMFGLPATTMDEKHYLDTLCDDYAVTRYLRLRRYTPFSDQSVPQRRIFHIENNTDTAQTIRINSNYAILASWRSTD
;
A
#
# COMPACT_ATOMS: atom_id res chain seq x y z
N MET A 1 50.57 1.14 21.00
CA MET A 1 50.28 2.59 20.99
C MET A 1 48.82 2.78 21.37
N SER A 2 48.54 3.54 22.43
CA SER A 2 47.19 3.63 23.00
C SER A 2 46.28 4.54 22.16
N HIS A 3 45.08 4.05 21.85
CA HIS A 3 44.00 4.89 21.32
C HIS A 3 43.64 5.96 22.36
N SER A 4 43.36 7.19 21.90
CA SER A 4 42.87 8.23 22.82
C SER A 4 41.52 7.76 23.39
N LYS A 5 41.28 7.95 24.68
CA LYS A 5 39.97 7.67 25.31
C LYS A 5 38.81 8.48 24.71
N ASN A 6 39.14 9.48 23.88
CA ASN A 6 38.24 10.40 23.23
C ASN A 6 37.97 10.06 21.75
N ASP A 7 38.59 9.01 21.23
CA ASP A 7 38.41 8.55 19.85
C ASP A 7 37.16 7.66 19.73
N PHE A 8 36.43 7.80 18.63
CA PHE A 8 35.25 6.99 18.32
C PHE A 8 35.21 6.59 16.83
N PRO A 9 34.63 5.44 16.48
CA PRO A 9 34.50 5.01 15.09
C PRO A 9 33.46 5.87 14.35
N ILE A 10 33.75 6.26 13.11
CA ILE A 10 32.80 6.98 12.25
C ILE A 10 33.03 6.63 10.77
N MET A 11 32.00 6.10 10.10
CA MET A 11 31.99 5.83 8.64
C MET A 11 33.24 5.06 8.11
N GLY A 12 33.79 4.14 8.91
CA GLY A 12 34.99 3.37 8.56
C GLY A 12 36.33 4.02 8.92
N GLY A 13 36.32 5.25 9.45
CA GLY A 13 37.48 5.95 10.01
C GLY A 13 37.29 6.30 11.49
N THR A 14 37.99 7.33 11.95
CA THR A 14 38.04 7.71 13.38
C THR A 14 37.75 9.19 13.56
N GLY A 15 36.78 9.48 14.43
CA GLY A 15 36.51 10.81 14.96
C GLY A 15 37.09 10.96 16.37
N ARG A 16 37.27 12.20 16.82
CA ARG A 16 37.66 12.52 18.20
C ARG A 16 36.76 13.59 18.78
N GLN A 17 36.22 13.33 19.97
CA GLN A 17 35.40 14.29 20.72
C GLN A 17 36.21 14.89 21.87
N VAL A 18 36.27 16.22 21.96
CA VAL A 18 36.94 16.89 23.08
C VAL A 18 36.06 18.00 23.60
N THR A 19 35.94 18.11 24.92
CA THR A 19 35.21 19.19 25.59
C THR A 19 36.17 19.93 26.52
N LYS A 20 36.21 21.26 26.42
CA LYS A 20 37.09 22.12 27.23
C LYS A 20 36.31 23.29 27.85
N PRO A 21 36.66 23.72 29.08
CA PRO A 21 36.09 24.94 29.65
C PRO A 21 36.56 26.17 28.86
N TYR A 22 35.66 27.14 28.70
CA TYR A 22 35.92 28.41 28.01
C TYR A 22 35.05 29.53 28.60
N ARG A 23 35.69 30.53 29.26
CA ARG A 23 35.06 31.77 29.77
C ARG A 23 33.67 31.57 30.41
N GLY A 24 33.59 30.75 31.47
CA GLY A 24 32.33 30.48 32.18
C GLY A 24 31.34 29.56 31.44
N SER A 25 31.78 28.95 30.33
CA SER A 25 31.02 27.99 29.52
C SER A 25 31.91 26.80 29.12
N TYR A 26 31.40 25.90 28.29
CA TYR A 26 32.16 24.77 27.73
C TYR A 26 32.08 24.75 26.21
N ASP A 27 33.23 24.60 25.56
CA ASP A 27 33.34 24.35 24.11
C ASP A 27 33.58 22.86 23.89
N ALA A 28 32.64 22.20 23.22
CA ALA A 28 32.76 20.82 22.75
C ALA A 28 33.06 20.83 21.26
N PHE A 29 33.93 19.95 20.78
CA PHE A 29 34.26 19.86 19.36
C PHE A 29 34.57 18.45 18.88
N TYR A 30 34.19 18.20 17.63
CA TYR A 30 34.57 17.02 16.87
C TYR A 30 35.74 17.32 15.94
N LYS A 31 36.63 16.34 15.81
CA LYS A 31 37.72 16.30 14.83
C LYS A 31 37.67 15.00 14.05
N LEU A 32 38.19 15.00 12.82
CA LEU A 32 38.46 13.79 12.04
C LEU A 32 39.94 13.45 12.12
N ILE A 33 40.27 12.18 12.35
CA ILE A 33 41.66 11.71 12.47
C ILE A 33 42.13 11.18 11.12
N ASN A 34 43.31 11.63 10.69
CA ASN A 34 43.96 11.14 9.50
C ASN A 34 44.48 9.71 9.75
N PRO A 35 44.07 8.71 8.94
CA PRO A 35 44.44 7.32 9.14
C PRO A 35 45.95 7.09 8.93
N ASN A 36 46.64 7.93 8.16
CA ASN A 36 48.05 7.80 7.83
C ASN A 36 48.92 8.44 8.94
N THR A 37 48.58 9.66 9.37
CA THR A 37 49.40 10.40 10.35
C THR A 37 48.97 10.16 11.81
N LYS A 38 47.78 9.58 12.03
CA LYS A 38 47.12 9.41 13.34
C LYS A 38 46.87 10.72 14.10
N LYS A 39 47.02 11.87 13.44
CA LYS A 39 46.73 13.21 13.97
C LYS A 39 45.41 13.73 13.39
N PRO A 40 44.75 14.71 14.03
CA PRO A 40 43.62 15.40 13.42
C PRO A 40 44.01 16.02 12.08
N TYR A 41 43.12 15.94 11.10
CA TYR A 41 43.31 16.65 9.83
C TYR A 41 43.43 18.16 10.07
N THR A 42 44.34 18.81 9.36
CA THR A 42 44.30 20.26 9.17
C THR A 42 43.24 20.64 8.12
N ASN A 43 42.85 21.92 8.07
CA ASN A 43 41.88 22.38 7.07
C ASN A 43 42.39 22.17 5.63
N ALA A 44 43.69 22.42 5.38
CA ALA A 44 44.29 22.22 4.06
C ALA A 44 44.32 20.74 3.64
N GLU A 45 44.76 19.84 4.54
CA GLU A 45 44.78 18.40 4.27
C GLU A 45 43.36 17.85 4.02
N LEU A 46 42.38 18.26 4.84
CA LEU A 46 41.00 17.81 4.68
C LEU A 46 40.39 18.28 3.36
N ALA A 47 40.62 19.55 2.98
CA ALA A 47 40.10 20.10 1.74
C ALA A 47 40.67 19.36 0.52
N ALA A 48 41.99 19.16 0.47
CA ALA A 48 42.66 18.46 -0.63
C ALA A 48 42.17 17.01 -0.77
N GLU A 49 42.03 16.29 0.35
CA GLU A 49 41.55 14.91 0.31
C GLU A 49 40.08 14.85 -0.15
N LEU A 50 39.22 15.75 0.33
CA LEU A 50 37.82 15.79 -0.09
C LEU A 50 37.66 16.17 -1.57
N GLU A 51 38.48 17.07 -2.10
CA GLU A 51 38.51 17.40 -3.54
C GLU A 51 38.89 16.18 -4.38
N HIS A 52 39.93 15.46 -3.97
CA HIS A 52 40.31 14.20 -4.63
C HIS A 52 39.15 13.19 -4.59
N ARG A 53 38.46 13.05 -3.45
CA ARG A 53 37.32 12.12 -3.33
C ARG A 53 36.09 12.56 -4.09
N GLN A 54 35.90 13.86 -4.29
CA GLN A 54 34.82 14.40 -5.11
C GLN A 54 34.98 13.96 -6.58
N GLN A 55 36.20 13.94 -7.10
CA GLN A 55 36.48 13.45 -8.45
C GLN A 55 36.21 11.94 -8.58
N GLU A 56 36.59 11.15 -7.57
CA GLU A 56 36.35 9.69 -7.57
C GLU A 56 34.89 9.29 -7.32
N TYR A 57 34.12 10.12 -6.60
CA TYR A 57 32.77 9.80 -6.10
C TYR A 57 31.78 10.95 -6.33
N SER A 58 31.63 11.37 -7.59
CA SER A 58 30.83 12.54 -7.99
C SER A 58 29.40 12.57 -7.43
N VAL A 59 28.69 11.44 -7.41
CA VAL A 59 27.31 11.34 -6.89
C VAL A 59 27.24 11.60 -5.38
N LEU A 60 28.23 11.14 -4.60
CA LEU A 60 28.29 11.40 -3.15
C LEU A 60 28.73 12.83 -2.84
N SER A 61 29.48 13.46 -3.74
CA SER A 61 29.99 14.81 -3.56
C SER A 61 28.89 15.88 -3.54
N GLN A 62 27.81 15.68 -4.31
CA GLN A 62 26.66 16.58 -4.35
C GLN A 62 25.96 16.72 -2.99
N LEU A 63 26.07 15.70 -2.13
CA LEU A 63 25.46 15.68 -0.79
C LEU A 63 26.28 16.48 0.26
N ILE A 64 27.50 16.88 -0.07
CA ILE A 64 28.39 17.60 0.86
C ILE A 64 28.91 18.93 0.31
N THR A 65 28.46 19.37 -0.87
CA THR A 65 28.90 20.61 -1.52
C THR A 65 28.93 21.83 -0.59
N PRO A 66 27.87 22.15 0.18
CA PRO A 66 27.91 23.30 1.08
C PRO A 66 28.94 23.14 2.21
N ASP A 67 29.14 21.92 2.72
CA ASP A 67 30.12 21.63 3.76
C ASP A 67 31.56 21.74 3.21
N LEU A 68 31.78 21.31 1.97
CA LEU A 68 33.07 21.37 1.28
C LEU A 68 33.52 22.80 0.99
N GLU A 69 32.61 23.67 0.53
CA GLU A 69 32.90 25.09 0.31
C GLU A 69 33.33 25.79 1.61
N GLU A 70 32.68 25.48 2.73
CA GLU A 70 33.05 26.02 4.03
C GLU A 70 34.46 25.56 4.46
N ILE A 71 34.78 24.28 4.24
CA ILE A 71 36.10 23.71 4.53
C ILE A 71 37.17 24.36 3.65
N GLN A 72 36.92 24.54 2.34
CA GLN A 72 37.83 25.22 1.42
C GLN A 72 38.10 26.68 1.82
N ARG A 73 37.06 27.42 2.23
CA ARG A 73 37.21 28.78 2.75
C ARG A 73 38.08 28.82 4.01
N LYS A 74 37.92 27.84 4.91
CA LYS A 74 38.76 27.69 6.10
C LYS A 74 40.19 27.27 5.75
N ALA A 75 40.38 26.43 4.74
CA ALA A 75 41.70 26.03 4.25
C ALA A 75 42.48 27.22 3.68
N ARG A 76 41.82 28.14 2.96
CA ARG A 76 42.47 29.36 2.44
C ARG A 76 42.86 30.35 3.54
N SER A 77 42.02 30.52 4.55
CA SER A 77 42.25 31.49 5.63
C SER A 77 43.16 30.97 6.74
N HIS A 78 43.06 29.67 7.06
CA HIS A 78 43.75 29.03 8.18
C HIS A 78 44.20 27.60 7.80
N PRO A 79 45.14 27.43 6.85
CA PRO A 79 45.49 26.14 6.25
C PRO A 79 45.99 25.11 7.27
N ASN A 80 46.88 25.53 8.16
CA ASN A 80 47.56 24.65 9.13
C ASN A 80 46.77 24.44 10.43
N ALA A 81 45.61 25.08 10.58
CA ALA A 81 44.77 24.88 11.76
C ALA A 81 44.06 23.54 11.70
N GLU A 82 43.94 22.86 12.85
CA GLU A 82 43.18 21.62 12.96
C GLU A 82 41.71 21.84 12.55
N PHE A 83 41.19 20.97 11.69
CA PHE A 83 39.77 20.91 11.41
C PHE A 83 39.00 20.56 12.69
N LYS A 84 37.99 21.38 12.98
CA LYS A 84 37.08 21.14 14.11
C LYS A 84 35.69 21.70 13.83
N LEU A 85 34.69 20.94 14.23
CA LEU A 85 33.31 21.42 14.36
C LEU A 85 33.04 21.63 15.84
N ALA A 86 32.70 22.84 16.25
CA ALA A 86 32.55 23.21 17.66
C ALA A 86 31.12 23.67 17.99
N ARG A 87 30.67 23.40 19.22
CA ARG A 87 29.47 23.95 19.82
C ARG A 87 29.75 24.36 21.27
N ARG A 88 29.07 25.42 21.71
CA ARG A 88 29.22 25.99 23.05
C ARG A 88 27.97 25.73 23.87
N GLY A 89 28.14 25.38 25.13
CA GLY A 89 27.05 25.21 26.09
C GLY A 89 27.38 25.82 27.45
N LYS A 90 26.34 26.19 28.20
CA LYS A 90 26.47 26.71 29.58
C LYS A 90 27.04 25.67 30.56
N SER A 91 26.92 24.38 30.23
CA SER A 91 27.51 23.27 30.97
C SER A 91 28.16 22.28 30.00
N ARG A 92 29.07 21.43 30.52
CA ARG A 92 29.73 20.38 29.72
C ARG A 92 28.72 19.51 28.99
N LYS A 93 27.73 18.97 29.71
CA LYS A 93 26.66 18.14 29.15
C LYS A 93 25.89 18.87 28.06
N LYS A 94 25.57 20.14 28.27
CA LYS A 94 24.82 20.92 27.27
C LYS A 94 25.64 21.17 26.00
N ALA A 95 26.94 21.42 26.13
CA ALA A 95 27.83 21.58 24.98
C ALA A 95 27.93 20.28 24.17
N GLU A 96 28.05 19.13 24.83
CA GLU A 96 28.09 17.81 24.21
C GLU A 96 26.75 17.45 23.52
N GLU A 97 25.60 17.76 24.13
CA GLU A 97 24.28 17.60 23.52
C GLU A 97 24.13 18.44 22.23
N LEU A 98 24.51 19.72 22.28
CA LEU A 98 24.45 20.61 21.13
C LEU A 98 25.40 20.14 20.03
N LEU A 99 26.61 19.72 20.40
CA LEU A 99 27.60 19.17 19.47
C LEU A 99 27.04 17.93 18.76
N HIS A 100 26.45 16.99 19.50
CA HIS A 100 25.87 15.80 18.90
C HIS A 100 24.69 16.13 17.99
N ARG A 101 23.78 17.00 18.41
CA ARG A 101 22.58 17.34 17.63
C ARG A 101 22.89 18.09 16.33
N GLU A 102 23.85 19.02 16.37
CA GLU A 102 24.03 19.99 15.28
C GLU A 102 25.31 19.76 14.46
N ALA A 103 26.37 19.22 15.07
CA ALA A 103 27.66 19.03 14.39
C ALA A 103 27.89 17.58 13.94
N TYR A 104 27.34 16.58 14.64
CA TYR A 104 27.50 15.18 14.26
C TYR A 104 26.95 14.86 12.86
N PRO A 105 25.76 15.35 12.44
CA PRO A 105 25.26 15.09 11.09
C PRO A 105 26.17 15.65 9.99
N ILE A 106 26.79 16.80 10.23
CA ILE A 106 27.75 17.42 9.31
C ILE A 106 29.03 16.58 9.27
N LEU A 107 29.56 16.22 10.43
CA LEU A 107 30.75 15.37 10.57
C LEU A 107 30.58 14.04 9.84
N GLU A 108 29.41 13.42 9.99
CA GLU A 108 29.07 12.14 9.40
C GLU A 108 29.04 12.19 7.86
N ARG A 109 28.41 13.22 7.28
CA ARG A 109 28.41 13.43 5.83
C ARG A 109 29.82 13.59 5.27
N ILE A 110 30.65 14.43 5.92
CA ILE A 110 32.05 14.63 5.53
C ILE A 110 32.82 13.29 5.64
N ALA A 111 32.68 12.59 6.76
CA ALA A 111 33.36 11.32 7.01
C ALA A 111 32.97 10.24 6.00
N LYS A 112 31.71 10.21 5.55
CA LYS A 112 31.19 9.23 4.58
C LYS A 112 31.86 9.36 3.21
N LEU A 113 32.20 10.58 2.77
CA LEU A 113 33.00 10.78 1.55
C LEU A 113 34.49 10.55 1.82
N LEU A 114 35.03 11.18 2.88
CA LEU A 114 36.46 11.16 3.21
C LEU A 114 36.98 9.74 3.43
N PHE A 115 36.23 8.89 4.14
CA PHE A 115 36.67 7.54 4.50
C PHE A 115 36.13 6.47 3.55
N ARG A 116 35.59 6.84 2.38
CA ARG A 116 34.97 5.90 1.43
C ARG A 116 35.87 4.72 1.01
N PRO A 117 37.17 4.88 0.72
CA PRO A 117 38.10 3.79 0.42
C PRO A 117 38.39 2.91 1.63
N LEU A 118 38.55 3.49 2.82
CA LEU A 118 38.69 2.71 4.07
C LEU A 118 37.43 1.87 4.30
N TRP A 119 36.25 2.46 4.12
CA TRP A 119 34.99 1.75 4.16
C TRP A 119 34.93 0.59 3.16
N LYS A 120 35.25 0.84 1.88
CA LYS A 120 35.30 -0.20 0.84
C LYS A 120 36.27 -1.33 1.21
N SER A 121 37.43 -1.00 1.76
CA SER A 121 38.42 -1.99 2.22
C SER A 121 37.86 -2.81 3.38
N ASN A 122 37.31 -2.16 4.41
CA ASN A 122 36.71 -2.82 5.56
C ASN A 122 35.52 -3.70 5.18
N LEU A 123 34.72 -3.27 4.20
CA LEU A 123 33.59 -4.03 3.67
C LEU A 123 34.07 -5.31 2.94
N LYS A 124 35.10 -5.19 2.09
CA LYS A 124 35.71 -6.35 1.40
C LYS A 124 36.30 -7.36 2.38
N CYS A 125 36.97 -6.88 3.42
CA CYS A 125 37.51 -7.73 4.49
C CYS A 125 36.44 -8.26 5.46
N GLY A 126 35.19 -7.81 5.34
CA GLY A 126 34.09 -8.19 6.23
C GLY A 126 34.22 -7.68 7.67
N ASN A 127 35.01 -6.63 7.92
CA ASN A 127 35.23 -6.05 9.25
C ASN A 127 34.10 -5.11 9.72
N VAL A 128 33.19 -4.78 8.81
CA VAL A 128 32.00 -3.97 9.04
C VAL A 128 30.92 -4.82 9.72
N THR A 129 30.16 -4.26 10.66
CA THR A 129 28.98 -4.95 11.22
C THR A 129 27.74 -4.77 10.33
N VAL A 130 26.74 -5.64 10.45
CA VAL A 130 25.49 -5.47 9.68
C VAL A 130 24.82 -4.13 9.99
N ARG A 131 24.87 -3.68 11.24
CA ARG A 131 24.33 -2.37 11.67
C ARG A 131 25.08 -1.23 11.02
N ASP A 132 26.41 -1.25 11.06
CA ASP A 132 27.24 -0.23 10.41
C ASP A 132 26.94 -0.17 8.92
N TYR A 133 26.78 -1.34 8.27
CA TYR A 133 26.44 -1.41 6.85
C TYR A 133 25.11 -0.71 6.57
N VAL A 134 24.03 -1.09 7.28
CA VAL A 134 22.70 -0.49 7.13
C VAL A 134 22.74 1.01 7.36
N HIS A 135 23.46 1.46 8.39
CA HIS A 135 23.64 2.88 8.70
C HIS A 135 24.35 3.63 7.57
N PHE A 136 25.42 3.02 7.02
CA PHE A 136 26.20 3.61 5.95
C PHE A 136 25.44 3.70 4.61
N VAL A 137 24.69 2.66 4.22
CA VAL A 137 23.88 2.72 3.00
C VAL A 137 22.61 3.56 3.21
N GLY A 138 22.14 3.67 4.45
CA GLY A 138 21.10 4.60 4.89
C GLY A 138 19.88 4.61 3.97
N ASP A 139 19.57 5.78 3.42
CA ASP A 139 18.37 5.97 2.61
C ASP A 139 18.34 5.20 1.29
N THR A 140 19.52 4.83 0.78
CA THR A 140 19.68 4.26 -0.55
C THR A 140 19.42 2.76 -0.62
N LEU A 141 19.32 2.08 0.53
CA LEU A 141 19.09 0.63 0.57
C LEU A 141 17.78 0.21 -0.12
N TYR A 142 16.80 1.11 -0.19
CA TYR A 142 15.47 0.89 -0.76
C TYR A 142 15.07 2.00 -1.74
N ALA A 143 16.05 2.63 -2.40
CA ALA A 143 15.79 3.75 -3.30
C ALA A 143 14.93 3.35 -4.52
N ASP A 144 14.88 2.07 -4.87
CA ASP A 144 14.07 1.50 -5.95
C ASP A 144 12.62 1.20 -5.53
N LYS A 145 12.25 1.48 -4.27
CA LYS A 145 10.91 1.23 -3.72
C LYS A 145 10.15 2.53 -3.53
N SER A 146 8.82 2.42 -3.53
CA SER A 146 7.95 3.55 -3.16
C SER A 146 8.27 4.02 -1.73
N LEU A 147 8.07 5.32 -1.45
CA LEU A 147 8.35 5.91 -0.13
C LEU A 147 7.69 5.13 1.03
N LYS A 148 6.44 4.70 0.83
CA LYS A 148 5.66 3.92 1.80
C LYS A 148 6.24 2.53 2.03
N GLU A 149 6.64 1.85 0.96
CA GLU A 149 7.26 0.53 1.04
C GLU A 149 8.63 0.62 1.71
N ALA A 150 9.48 1.56 1.29
CA ALA A 150 10.78 1.83 1.89
C ALA A 150 10.68 2.11 3.39
N ALA A 151 9.73 2.93 3.83
CA ALA A 151 9.49 3.20 5.26
C ALA A 151 9.14 1.91 6.04
N SER A 152 8.32 1.06 5.45
CA SER A 152 7.89 -0.20 6.09
C SER A 152 9.04 -1.21 6.17
N LEU A 153 9.84 -1.34 5.11
CA LEU A 153 11.02 -2.22 5.08
C LEU A 153 12.09 -1.78 6.08
N ARG A 154 12.31 -0.46 6.22
CA ARG A 154 13.23 0.09 7.23
C ARG A 154 12.76 -0.18 8.65
N SER A 155 11.46 -0.03 8.92
CA SER A 155 10.88 -0.39 10.21
C SER A 155 11.15 -1.86 10.54
N CYS A 156 10.98 -2.77 9.57
CA CYS A 156 11.30 -4.20 9.74
C CYS A 156 12.80 -4.44 10.00
N ILE A 157 13.70 -3.78 9.26
CA ILE A 157 15.14 -3.87 9.52
C ILE A 157 15.45 -3.45 10.95
N ASN A 158 15.00 -2.27 11.36
CA ASN A 158 15.40 -1.66 12.63
C ASN A 158 14.82 -2.37 13.85
N ARG A 159 13.57 -2.85 13.76
CA ARG A 159 12.85 -3.44 14.91
C ARG A 159 13.01 -4.95 15.02
N ILE A 160 13.26 -5.63 13.90
CA ILE A 160 13.21 -7.10 13.85
C ILE A 160 14.59 -7.68 13.50
N ILE A 161 15.20 -7.24 12.40
CA ILE A 161 16.43 -7.85 11.87
C ILE A 161 17.67 -7.39 12.64
N LEU A 162 17.91 -6.07 12.73
CA LEU A 162 19.12 -5.53 13.38
C LEU A 162 19.26 -5.93 14.85
N PRO A 163 18.21 -6.04 15.67
CA PRO A 163 18.36 -6.54 17.04
C PRO A 163 18.91 -7.98 17.12
N MET A 164 18.85 -8.75 16.03
CA MET A 164 19.33 -10.14 15.99
C MET A 164 20.72 -10.29 15.39
N ILE A 165 21.06 -9.46 14.40
CA ILE A 165 22.30 -9.63 13.62
C ILE A 165 23.15 -8.37 13.52
N GLY A 166 22.68 -7.25 14.05
CA GLY A 166 23.28 -5.93 13.87
C GLY A 166 24.75 -5.89 14.28
N ASP A 167 25.09 -6.54 15.37
CA ASP A 167 26.44 -6.47 15.96
C ASP A 167 27.38 -7.57 15.41
N ILE A 168 26.90 -8.38 14.46
CA ILE A 168 27.70 -9.42 13.79
C ILE A 168 28.52 -8.75 12.70
N GLN A 169 29.84 -8.96 12.73
CA GLN A 169 30.72 -8.57 11.63
C GLN A 169 30.49 -9.45 10.40
N LEU A 170 30.58 -8.87 9.21
CA LEU A 170 30.23 -9.56 7.97
C LEU A 170 31.07 -10.82 7.75
N HIS A 171 32.38 -10.82 8.04
CA HIS A 171 33.26 -12.00 7.92
C HIS A 171 32.81 -13.17 8.80
N GLN A 172 32.03 -12.90 9.85
CA GLN A 172 31.51 -13.92 10.73
C GLN A 172 30.19 -14.53 10.23
N LEU A 173 29.59 -13.99 9.16
CA LEU A 173 28.40 -14.54 8.51
C LEU A 173 28.78 -15.75 7.65
N SER A 174 29.24 -16.84 8.26
CA SER A 174 29.39 -18.11 7.55
C SER A 174 28.03 -18.65 7.07
N PRO A 175 27.97 -19.53 6.06
CA PRO A 175 26.73 -20.16 5.62
C PRO A 175 25.92 -20.77 6.77
N ASP A 176 26.57 -21.48 7.69
CA ASP A 176 25.92 -22.08 8.86
C ASP A 176 25.34 -21.03 9.80
N ARG A 177 26.07 -19.93 10.04
CA ARG A 177 25.58 -18.84 10.88
C ARG A 177 24.40 -18.14 10.23
N GLN A 178 24.42 -17.95 8.91
CA GLN A 178 23.30 -17.40 8.15
C GLN A 178 22.05 -18.29 8.27
N LYS A 179 22.22 -19.62 8.18
CA LYS A 179 21.14 -20.60 8.42
C LYS A 179 20.59 -20.52 9.84
N ALA A 180 21.45 -20.46 10.86
CA ALA A 180 21.05 -20.30 12.26
C ALA A 180 20.34 -18.97 12.53
N ILE A 181 20.72 -17.89 11.82
CA ILE A 181 20.03 -16.59 11.86
C ILE A 181 18.61 -16.73 11.33
N VAL A 182 18.44 -17.34 10.15
CA VAL A 182 17.12 -17.52 9.52
C VAL A 182 16.21 -18.38 10.40
N GLN A 183 16.73 -19.45 11.02
CA GLN A 183 15.98 -20.27 11.97
C GLN A 183 15.52 -19.47 13.20
N ARG A 184 16.41 -18.67 13.80
CA ARG A 184 16.05 -17.80 14.93
C ARG A 184 15.03 -16.75 14.53
N LEU A 185 15.19 -16.15 13.35
CA LEU A 185 14.28 -15.13 12.82
C LEU A 185 12.88 -15.72 12.62
N ASN A 186 12.79 -16.92 12.03
CA ASN A 186 11.54 -17.66 11.89
C ASN A 186 10.87 -17.95 13.24
N SER A 187 11.64 -18.39 14.23
CA SER A 187 11.13 -18.62 15.59
C SER A 187 10.57 -17.33 16.21
N ARG A 188 11.28 -16.20 16.07
CA ARG A 188 10.80 -14.89 16.55
C ARG A 188 9.53 -14.46 15.84
N LEU A 189 9.51 -14.49 14.51
CA LEU A 189 8.32 -14.11 13.72
C LEU A 189 7.11 -14.99 14.01
N LYS A 190 7.32 -16.25 14.41
CA LYS A 190 6.25 -17.19 14.77
C LYS A 190 5.70 -16.94 16.18
N ASN A 191 6.57 -16.68 17.15
CA ASN A 191 6.23 -16.66 18.57
C ASN A 191 5.90 -15.25 19.10
N ASP A 192 6.35 -14.20 18.42
CA ASP A 192 6.07 -12.81 18.81
C ASP A 192 4.73 -12.36 18.23
N GLU A 193 3.73 -12.25 19.10
CA GLU A 193 2.36 -11.82 18.76
C GLU A 193 2.26 -10.31 18.50
N THR A 194 3.25 -9.52 18.94
CA THR A 194 3.28 -8.06 18.72
C THR A 194 3.63 -7.69 17.28
N ILE A 195 4.20 -8.63 16.52
CA ILE A 195 4.58 -8.43 15.11
C ILE A 195 3.36 -8.70 14.22
N SER A 196 2.87 -7.67 13.52
CA SER A 196 1.73 -7.79 12.61
C SER A 196 2.01 -8.71 11.41
N LEU A 197 0.96 -9.29 10.83
CA LEU A 197 1.09 -10.18 9.65
C LEU A 197 1.79 -9.49 8.46
N THR A 198 1.49 -8.21 8.24
CA THR A 198 2.15 -7.37 7.23
C THR A 198 3.63 -7.21 7.52
N ALA A 199 3.99 -6.92 8.77
CA ALA A 199 5.39 -6.81 9.19
C ALA A 199 6.14 -8.15 9.03
N LYS A 200 5.50 -9.30 9.30
CA LYS A 200 6.09 -10.63 9.04
C LYS A 200 6.42 -10.81 7.56
N THR A 201 5.51 -10.40 6.67
CA THR A 201 5.70 -10.48 5.21
C THR A 201 6.82 -9.54 4.73
N HIS A 202 6.81 -8.28 5.20
CA HIS A 202 7.83 -7.30 4.83
C HIS A 202 9.21 -7.63 5.41
N THR A 203 9.28 -8.39 6.51
CA THR A 203 10.57 -8.83 7.08
C THR A 203 11.34 -9.73 6.11
N GLN A 204 10.65 -10.60 5.36
CA GLN A 204 11.28 -11.42 4.33
C GLN A 204 11.93 -10.54 3.25
N ALA A 205 11.16 -9.60 2.70
CA ALA A 205 11.64 -8.68 1.67
C ALA A 205 12.79 -7.80 2.17
N ALA A 206 12.67 -7.25 3.37
CA ALA A 206 13.70 -6.44 4.01
C ALA A 206 15.01 -7.21 4.21
N TYR A 207 14.92 -8.48 4.67
CA TYR A 207 16.09 -9.34 4.82
C TYR A 207 16.74 -9.66 3.46
N ARG A 208 15.93 -10.03 2.47
CA ARG A 208 16.41 -10.36 1.12
C ARG A 208 17.16 -9.19 0.50
N LEU A 209 16.58 -8.00 0.51
CA LEU A 209 17.16 -6.78 -0.07
C LEU A 209 18.43 -6.35 0.66
N LEU A 210 18.50 -6.48 1.98
CA LEU A 210 19.73 -6.25 2.75
C LEU A 210 20.87 -7.16 2.27
N PHE A 211 20.62 -8.47 2.19
CA PHE A 211 21.66 -9.42 1.76
C PHE A 211 22.00 -9.28 0.28
N GLN A 212 21.04 -8.93 -0.58
CA GLN A 212 21.31 -8.60 -1.99
C GLN A 212 22.21 -7.37 -2.10
N SER A 213 21.93 -6.33 -1.32
CA SER A 213 22.75 -5.12 -1.27
C SER A 213 24.18 -5.43 -0.84
N LEU A 214 24.36 -6.27 0.20
CA LEU A 214 25.70 -6.72 0.64
C LEU A 214 26.47 -7.42 -0.49
N VAL A 215 25.82 -8.32 -1.24
CA VAL A 215 26.43 -9.01 -2.39
C VAL A 215 26.82 -8.02 -3.49
N GLN A 216 25.91 -7.10 -3.85
CA GLN A 216 26.14 -6.09 -4.89
C GLN A 216 27.27 -5.12 -4.52
N ASN A 217 27.44 -4.81 -3.22
CA ASN A 217 28.47 -3.91 -2.73
C ASN A 217 29.80 -4.61 -2.41
N GLY A 218 29.99 -5.84 -2.90
CA GLY A 218 31.30 -6.52 -2.89
C GLY A 218 31.51 -7.50 -1.74
N TYR A 219 30.45 -7.93 -1.05
CA TYR A 219 30.52 -8.99 -0.04
C TYR A 219 29.78 -10.28 -0.49
N PRO A 220 30.40 -11.11 -1.36
CA PRO A 220 29.73 -12.25 -2.00
C PRO A 220 29.35 -13.37 -1.02
N ALA A 221 29.99 -13.47 0.15
CA ALA A 221 29.66 -14.48 1.16
C ALA A 221 28.24 -14.32 1.74
N ALA A 222 27.59 -13.16 1.58
CA ALA A 222 26.19 -12.94 1.91
C ALA A 222 25.19 -13.60 0.93
N ARG A 223 25.67 -14.23 -0.16
CA ARG A 223 24.79 -14.87 -1.17
C ARG A 223 23.89 -15.95 -0.57
N GLU A 224 24.38 -16.68 0.43
CA GLU A 224 23.60 -17.71 1.09
C GLU A 224 22.36 -17.14 1.80
N GLY A 225 22.47 -15.97 2.44
CA GLY A 225 21.34 -15.29 3.06
C GLY A 225 20.30 -14.83 2.04
N VAL A 226 20.71 -14.45 0.83
CA VAL A 226 19.75 -14.20 -0.26
C VAL A 226 18.96 -15.47 -0.58
N ARG A 227 19.63 -16.62 -0.70
CA ARG A 227 18.98 -17.91 -0.98
C ARG A 227 18.05 -18.34 0.16
N LEU A 228 18.53 -18.24 1.40
CA LEU A 228 17.79 -18.59 2.60
C LEU A 228 16.63 -17.62 2.90
N SER A 229 16.58 -16.45 2.26
CA SER A 229 15.49 -15.50 2.46
C SER A 229 14.12 -16.08 2.08
N ASP A 230 14.06 -17.03 1.15
CA ASP A 230 12.83 -17.73 0.79
C ASP A 230 12.36 -18.71 1.87
N GLU A 231 13.25 -19.08 2.81
CA GLU A 231 12.92 -19.86 4.01
C GLU A 231 12.41 -18.98 5.16
N ILE A 232 12.64 -17.65 5.12
CA ILE A 232 12.11 -16.70 6.11
C ILE A 232 10.62 -16.60 5.90
N THR A 233 9.90 -17.30 6.76
CA THR A 233 8.44 -17.34 6.82
C THR A 233 7.84 -17.72 5.47
N ARG A 234 7.82 -19.03 5.20
CA ARG A 234 6.55 -19.68 4.82
C ARG A 234 5.54 -19.39 5.94
N ILE A 235 5.06 -18.14 6.07
CA ILE A 235 3.70 -17.92 6.55
C ILE A 235 2.93 -18.84 5.62
N LYS A 236 2.33 -19.91 6.15
CA LYS A 236 1.27 -20.59 5.40
C LYS A 236 0.40 -19.44 4.99
N ARG A 237 0.52 -18.97 3.73
CA ARG A 237 -0.50 -18.13 3.13
C ARG A 237 -1.74 -18.88 3.53
N GLN A 238 -2.60 -18.24 4.32
CA GLN A 238 -3.97 -18.71 4.43
C GLN A 238 -4.30 -19.11 3.01
N ASN A 239 -4.47 -20.42 2.76
CA ASN A 239 -4.40 -20.92 1.40
C ASN A 239 -5.62 -20.30 0.75
N ARG A 240 -5.43 -19.16 0.08
CA ARG A 240 -6.54 -18.32 -0.36
C ARG A 240 -7.34 -19.13 -1.37
N GLY A 241 -6.70 -20.08 -2.05
CA GLY A 241 -7.38 -21.15 -2.79
C GLY A 241 -8.41 -21.90 -1.94
N ILE A 242 -8.02 -22.49 -0.80
CA ILE A 242 -8.95 -23.22 0.09
C ILE A 242 -9.99 -22.30 0.74
N ILE A 243 -9.58 -21.10 1.16
CA ILE A 243 -10.53 -20.13 1.76
C ILE A 243 -11.53 -19.66 0.71
N ASN A 244 -11.08 -19.32 -0.49
CA ASN A 244 -11.93 -18.88 -1.59
C ASN A 244 -12.78 -20.05 -2.12
N SER A 245 -12.28 -21.29 -2.10
CA SER A 245 -13.08 -22.47 -2.49
C SER A 245 -14.18 -22.80 -1.49
N CYS A 246 -14.02 -22.39 -0.23
CA CYS A 246 -15.03 -22.57 0.82
C CYS A 246 -15.94 -21.34 1.01
N ARG A 247 -15.67 -20.21 0.33
CA ARG A 247 -16.52 -19.02 0.36
C ARG A 247 -17.53 -19.14 -0.79
N GLU A 248 -18.84 -19.00 -0.53
CA GLU A 248 -19.81 -18.98 -1.64
C GLU A 248 -19.48 -17.82 -2.59
N ASN A 249 -19.55 -18.10 -3.89
CA ASN A 249 -19.18 -17.14 -4.92
C ASN A 249 -20.16 -15.97 -5.02
N HIS A 250 -21.44 -16.17 -4.71
CA HIS A 250 -22.51 -15.16 -4.76
C HIS A 250 -23.63 -15.58 -3.80
N LEU A 251 -24.71 -14.79 -3.70
CA LEU A 251 -25.89 -15.19 -2.94
C LEU A 251 -26.71 -16.20 -3.75
N ASP A 252 -27.29 -17.16 -3.06
CA ASP A 252 -28.32 -18.03 -3.60
C ASP A 252 -29.61 -17.22 -3.83
N ASP A 253 -30.43 -17.62 -4.79
CA ASP A 253 -31.66 -16.89 -5.14
C ASP A 253 -32.61 -16.70 -3.95
N THR A 254 -32.76 -17.73 -3.11
CA THR A 254 -33.56 -17.68 -1.88
C THR A 254 -33.02 -16.64 -0.90
N PHE A 255 -31.70 -16.59 -0.69
CA PHE A 255 -31.07 -15.62 0.20
C PHE A 255 -31.11 -14.21 -0.37
N ARG A 256 -30.99 -14.07 -1.70
CA ARG A 256 -31.13 -12.78 -2.38
C ARG A 256 -32.56 -12.26 -2.22
N ALA A 257 -33.56 -13.09 -2.47
CA ALA A 257 -34.97 -12.74 -2.27
C ALA A 257 -35.24 -12.36 -0.81
N ALA A 258 -34.77 -13.15 0.16
CA ALA A 258 -34.91 -12.84 1.58
C ALA A 258 -34.26 -11.51 1.97
N LEU A 259 -33.07 -11.21 1.44
CA LEU A 259 -32.36 -9.95 1.68
C LEU A 259 -33.19 -8.76 1.18
N PHE A 260 -33.67 -8.81 -0.07
CA PHE A 260 -34.41 -7.69 -0.65
C PHE A 260 -35.84 -7.57 -0.09
N SER A 261 -36.46 -8.68 0.34
CA SER A 261 -37.73 -8.64 1.08
C SER A 261 -37.62 -7.89 2.41
N ILE A 262 -36.50 -8.03 3.13
CA ILE A 262 -36.25 -7.27 4.37
C ILE A 262 -35.96 -5.79 4.10
N LEU A 263 -35.39 -5.48 2.93
CA LEU A 263 -35.04 -4.11 2.54
C LEU A 263 -36.20 -3.36 1.84
N ALA A 264 -37.22 -4.07 1.37
CA ALA A 264 -38.35 -3.50 0.63
C ALA A 264 -39.23 -2.50 1.43
N PRO A 265 -39.44 -2.67 2.75
CA PRO A 265 -40.21 -1.71 3.56
C PRO A 265 -39.65 -0.29 3.52
N ALA A 266 -40.54 0.71 3.54
CA ALA A 266 -40.17 2.12 3.40
C ALA A 266 -39.28 2.65 4.55
N ASP A 267 -39.43 2.12 5.76
CA ASP A 267 -38.59 2.45 6.92
C ASP A 267 -37.14 1.96 6.77
N ARG A 268 -36.87 1.10 5.79
CA ARG A 268 -35.53 0.58 5.45
C ARG A 268 -34.92 1.25 4.22
N LEU A 269 -35.48 2.35 3.72
CA LEU A 269 -35.02 3.02 2.49
C LEU A 269 -33.53 3.40 2.53
N TYR A 270 -33.02 3.86 3.67
CA TYR A 270 -31.58 4.16 3.83
C TYR A 270 -30.71 2.89 3.77
N ASP A 271 -31.16 1.81 4.41
CA ASP A 271 -30.46 0.52 4.37
C ASP A 271 -30.45 -0.04 2.95
N LEU A 272 -31.58 0.07 2.25
CA LEU A 272 -31.73 -0.30 0.85
C LEU A 272 -30.83 0.54 -0.05
N TRP A 273 -30.72 1.84 0.21
CA TRP A 273 -29.82 2.74 -0.51
C TRP A 273 -28.34 2.34 -0.37
N LEU A 274 -27.88 2.06 0.86
CA LEU A 274 -26.52 1.57 1.08
C LEU A 274 -26.24 0.26 0.35
N VAL A 275 -27.19 -0.68 0.36
CA VAL A 275 -27.06 -1.94 -0.38
C VAL A 275 -27.06 -1.69 -1.89
N ALA A 276 -27.93 -0.81 -2.39
CA ALA A 276 -28.00 -0.43 -3.81
C ALA A 276 -26.66 0.14 -4.30
N LEU A 277 -26.03 1.03 -3.52
CA LEU A 277 -24.70 1.56 -3.81
C LEU A 277 -23.64 0.44 -3.91
N ILE A 278 -23.66 -0.56 -3.04
CA ILE A 278 -22.74 -1.70 -3.14
C ILE A 278 -22.93 -2.49 -4.44
N TYR A 279 -24.18 -2.62 -4.91
CA TYR A 279 -24.48 -3.30 -6.18
C TYR A 279 -24.07 -2.50 -7.42
N THR A 280 -23.81 -1.20 -7.32
CA THR A 280 -23.19 -0.42 -8.42
C THR A 280 -21.71 -0.76 -8.63
N GLY A 281 -21.08 -1.36 -7.62
CA GLY A 281 -19.63 -1.61 -7.60
C GLY A 281 -18.83 -0.61 -6.78
N LEU A 282 -19.48 0.36 -6.12
CA LEU A 282 -18.82 1.22 -5.13
C LEU A 282 -18.30 0.39 -3.95
N ALA A 283 -17.10 0.74 -3.50
CA ALA A 283 -16.52 0.17 -2.30
C ALA A 283 -17.01 0.91 -1.04
N PRO A 284 -17.05 0.24 0.12
CA PRO A 284 -17.55 0.83 1.37
C PRO A 284 -16.80 2.08 1.81
N ASN A 285 -15.57 2.27 1.33
CA ASN A 285 -14.74 3.43 1.61
C ASN A 285 -14.85 4.54 0.54
N GLU A 286 -15.40 4.24 -0.63
CA GLU A 286 -15.74 5.23 -1.66
C GLU A 286 -17.05 5.94 -1.31
N ILE A 287 -18.07 5.18 -0.87
CA ILE A 287 -19.40 5.69 -0.50
C ILE A 287 -19.34 6.93 0.43
N PRO A 288 -18.63 6.89 1.58
CA PRO A 288 -18.59 8.05 2.48
C PRO A 288 -17.71 9.20 1.98
N ALA A 289 -16.95 9.03 0.90
CA ALA A 289 -16.12 10.07 0.30
C ALA A 289 -16.84 10.84 -0.81
N LEU A 290 -17.93 10.31 -1.34
CA LEU A 290 -18.70 10.84 -2.45
C LEU A 290 -19.98 11.53 -1.94
N CYS A 291 -20.49 12.48 -2.70
CA CYS A 291 -21.71 13.24 -2.44
C CYS A 291 -22.78 12.98 -3.52
N PHE A 292 -24.02 13.38 -3.26
CA PHE A 292 -25.07 13.32 -4.29
C PHE A 292 -24.77 14.25 -5.46
N GLY A 293 -24.09 15.39 -5.22
CA GLY A 293 -23.64 16.30 -6.28
C GLY A 293 -22.53 15.72 -7.18
N ASP A 294 -21.93 14.58 -6.82
CA ASP A 294 -20.99 13.87 -7.70
C ASP A 294 -21.73 12.97 -8.74
N ILE A 295 -23.08 12.92 -8.71
CA ILE A 295 -23.88 12.09 -9.60
C ILE A 295 -24.20 12.87 -10.89
N ASP A 296 -23.73 12.33 -12.00
CA ASP A 296 -24.00 12.85 -13.35
C ASP A 296 -25.18 12.11 -13.98
N GLN A 297 -25.97 12.83 -14.78
CA GLN A 297 -27.07 12.28 -15.58
C GLN A 297 -26.70 12.31 -17.06
N LEU A 298 -26.84 11.15 -17.71
CA LEU A 298 -26.80 11.01 -19.17
C LEU A 298 -28.22 10.78 -19.68
N GLU A 299 -28.71 11.70 -20.49
CA GLU A 299 -30.03 11.62 -21.10
C GLU A 299 -30.01 10.62 -22.26
N LEU A 300 -30.83 9.57 -22.15
CA LEU A 300 -31.16 8.66 -23.25
C LEU A 300 -32.56 9.01 -23.76
N ARG A 301 -32.90 8.56 -24.96
CA ARG A 301 -34.16 8.91 -25.63
C ARG A 301 -35.41 8.69 -24.76
N ASP A 302 -35.43 7.60 -23.98
CA ASP A 302 -36.61 7.17 -23.22
C ASP A 302 -36.32 6.97 -21.71
N GLU A 303 -35.07 7.15 -21.27
CA GLU A 303 -34.64 6.86 -19.89
C GLU A 303 -33.39 7.67 -19.49
N ASN A 304 -33.12 7.75 -18.19
CA ASN A 304 -31.93 8.43 -17.66
C ASN A 304 -30.90 7.41 -17.17
N CYS A 305 -29.65 7.59 -17.58
CA CYS A 305 -28.51 6.84 -17.08
C CYS A 305 -27.75 7.69 -16.07
N TYR A 306 -27.78 7.28 -14.79
CA TYR A 306 -27.04 7.96 -13.74
C TYR A 306 -25.67 7.33 -13.54
N THR A 307 -24.66 8.17 -13.35
CA THR A 307 -23.27 7.75 -13.20
C THR A 307 -22.57 8.54 -12.12
N ILE A 308 -21.47 8.02 -11.59
CA ILE A 308 -20.61 8.73 -10.66
C ILE A 308 -19.14 8.45 -10.97
N THR A 309 -18.34 9.50 -11.05
CA THR A 309 -16.89 9.35 -11.28
C THR A 309 -16.17 9.22 -9.95
N VAL A 310 -15.58 8.05 -9.70
CA VAL A 310 -14.86 7.76 -8.46
C VAL A 310 -13.50 8.43 -8.49
N THR A 311 -13.41 9.61 -7.90
CA THR A 311 -12.16 10.38 -7.77
C THR A 311 -11.66 10.46 -6.33
N LYS A 312 -12.44 9.97 -5.36
CA LYS A 312 -12.16 10.10 -3.92
C LYS A 312 -12.51 8.82 -3.17
N GLN A 313 -11.78 8.53 -2.11
CA GLN A 313 -12.13 7.48 -1.15
C GLN A 313 -11.60 7.81 0.25
N ILE A 314 -12.23 7.26 1.29
CA ILE A 314 -11.70 7.33 2.65
C ILE A 314 -10.63 6.26 2.83
N ARG A 315 -9.46 6.67 3.26
CA ARG A 315 -8.42 5.79 3.78
C ARG A 315 -8.59 5.68 5.27
N ASP A 316 -9.05 4.50 5.69
CA ASP A 316 -9.21 4.17 7.10
C ASP A 316 -7.91 3.55 7.61
N THR A 317 -7.23 4.23 8.53
CA THR A 317 -6.12 3.65 9.29
C THR A 317 -6.56 3.51 10.75
N ASN A 318 -5.94 2.61 11.51
CA ASN A 318 -6.27 2.36 12.93
C ASN A 318 -6.24 3.62 13.82
N THR A 319 -5.76 4.77 13.32
CA THR A 319 -5.60 6.02 14.07
C THR A 319 -6.17 7.26 13.36
N VAL A 320 -6.41 7.24 12.04
CA VAL A 320 -6.88 8.41 11.27
C VAL A 320 -7.75 7.95 10.08
N CYS A 321 -8.93 8.57 9.92
CA CYS A 321 -9.72 8.54 8.69
C CYS A 321 -9.36 9.76 7.84
N ARG A 322 -8.78 9.58 6.65
CA ARG A 322 -8.44 10.68 5.73
C ARG A 322 -9.03 10.44 4.35
N ALA A 323 -9.63 11.46 3.74
CA ALA A 323 -9.99 11.41 2.32
C ALA A 323 -8.72 11.48 1.46
N ILE A 324 -8.61 10.56 0.50
CA ILE A 324 -7.60 10.57 -0.56
C ILE A 324 -8.31 10.75 -1.90
N SER A 325 -7.71 11.51 -2.79
CA SER A 325 -8.27 11.93 -4.07
C SER A 325 -7.32 11.58 -5.23
N ALA A 326 -7.85 11.53 -6.45
CA ALA A 326 -7.11 11.13 -7.65
C ALA A 326 -5.93 12.05 -8.01
N ASP A 327 -5.86 13.25 -7.42
CA ASP A 327 -4.75 14.19 -7.49
C ASP A 327 -3.59 13.86 -6.52
N ASN A 328 -3.72 12.79 -5.72
CA ASN A 328 -2.73 12.34 -4.74
C ASN A 328 -2.13 11.00 -5.14
N ASP A 329 -0.79 10.88 -5.08
CA ASP A 329 -0.05 9.63 -5.34
C ASP A 329 -0.49 8.43 -4.49
N ASP A 330 -1.12 8.67 -3.34
CA ASP A 330 -1.70 7.62 -2.48
C ASP A 330 -3.01 7.02 -3.04
N PHE A 331 -3.63 7.64 -4.05
CA PHE A 331 -4.85 7.14 -4.67
C PHE A 331 -4.55 6.01 -5.66
N PRO A 332 -5.08 4.80 -5.45
CA PRO A 332 -4.90 3.70 -6.38
C PRO A 332 -5.56 3.99 -7.74
N ILE A 333 -4.73 4.13 -8.79
CA ILE A 333 -5.20 4.50 -10.14
C ILE A 333 -6.31 3.58 -10.67
N HIS A 334 -6.27 2.29 -10.36
CA HIS A 334 -7.30 1.33 -10.76
C HIS A 334 -8.69 1.60 -10.15
N ARG A 335 -8.80 2.51 -9.17
CA ARG A 335 -10.08 2.96 -8.60
C ARG A 335 -10.68 4.12 -9.37
N LEU A 336 -9.89 4.85 -10.15
CA LEU A 336 -10.37 5.93 -11.01
C LEU A 336 -11.22 5.31 -12.11
N ARG A 337 -12.54 5.47 -11.99
CA ARG A 337 -13.50 4.87 -12.91
C ARG A 337 -14.83 5.59 -12.81
N ARG A 338 -15.63 5.45 -13.86
CA ARG A 338 -17.04 5.86 -13.84
C ARG A 338 -17.90 4.67 -13.45
N VAL A 339 -18.64 4.80 -12.36
CA VAL A 339 -19.62 3.81 -11.91
C VAL A 339 -20.97 4.17 -12.52
N VAL A 340 -21.73 3.14 -12.90
CA VAL A 340 -23.04 3.28 -13.56
C VAL A 340 -24.11 2.73 -12.63
N PHE A 341 -25.21 3.45 -12.48
CA PHE A 341 -26.32 3.03 -11.65
C PHE A 341 -27.27 2.17 -12.49
N PRO A 342 -27.49 0.89 -12.14
CA PRO A 342 -28.57 0.12 -12.73
C PRO A 342 -29.92 0.83 -12.51
N PRO A 343 -30.93 0.65 -13.38
CA PRO A 343 -32.21 1.32 -13.25
C PRO A 343 -32.89 1.13 -11.88
N TRP A 344 -32.81 -0.07 -11.31
CA TRP A 344 -33.36 -0.32 -9.98
C TRP A 344 -32.63 0.46 -8.88
N VAL A 345 -31.32 0.68 -9.02
CA VAL A 345 -30.54 1.51 -8.09
C VAL A 345 -30.90 2.98 -8.28
N ALA A 346 -31.04 3.44 -9.53
CA ALA A 346 -31.51 4.79 -9.83
C ALA A 346 -32.90 5.05 -9.22
N ASN A 347 -33.81 4.08 -9.30
CA ASN A 347 -35.13 4.18 -8.67
C ASN A 347 -35.04 4.28 -7.13
N VAL A 348 -34.13 3.54 -6.50
CA VAL A 348 -33.89 3.65 -5.05
C VAL A 348 -33.31 5.02 -4.69
N MET A 349 -32.36 5.52 -5.50
CA MET A 349 -31.77 6.84 -5.34
C MET A 349 -32.85 7.94 -5.40
N LEU A 350 -33.69 7.92 -6.44
CA LEU A 350 -34.76 8.91 -6.63
C LEU A 350 -35.75 8.89 -5.47
N LYS A 351 -36.18 7.70 -5.03
CA LYS A 351 -37.02 7.56 -3.82
C LYS A 351 -36.35 8.13 -2.57
N TYR A 352 -35.03 7.93 -2.43
CA TYR A 352 -34.29 8.47 -1.29
C TYR A 352 -34.16 10.00 -1.37
N ILE A 353 -33.95 10.58 -2.55
CA ILE A 353 -33.95 12.03 -2.77
C ILE A 353 -35.33 12.62 -2.47
N GLU A 354 -36.42 12.01 -2.94
CA GLU A 354 -37.79 12.40 -2.60
C GLU A 354 -38.02 12.37 -1.08
N TYR A 355 -37.52 11.33 -0.41
CA TYR A 355 -37.58 11.24 1.04
C TYR A 355 -36.79 12.37 1.74
N LEU A 356 -35.61 12.73 1.24
CA LEU A 356 -34.84 13.88 1.75
C LEU A 356 -35.59 15.21 1.53
N HIS A 357 -36.20 15.42 0.36
CA HIS A 357 -37.05 16.58 0.12
C HIS A 357 -38.22 16.66 1.08
N SER A 358 -38.94 15.55 1.29
CA SER A 358 -40.04 15.48 2.26
C SER A 358 -39.58 15.71 3.71
N SER A 359 -38.28 15.54 3.97
CA SER A 359 -37.63 15.83 5.26
C SER A 359 -37.11 17.28 5.36
N GLY A 360 -37.38 18.14 4.37
CA GLY A 360 -37.06 19.57 4.39
C GLY A 360 -35.71 19.96 3.78
N TYR A 361 -35.04 19.06 3.05
CA TYR A 361 -33.77 19.35 2.39
C TYR A 361 -33.97 19.95 0.99
N SER A 362 -33.24 21.03 0.72
CA SER A 362 -33.14 21.65 -0.63
C SER A 362 -32.16 20.89 -1.54
N ASP A 363 -32.28 21.06 -2.85
CA ASP A 363 -31.36 20.45 -3.84
C ASP A 363 -29.89 20.75 -3.53
N ALA A 364 -29.57 22.00 -3.17
CA ALA A 364 -28.21 22.39 -2.83
C ALA A 364 -27.68 21.65 -1.59
N GLN A 365 -28.53 21.49 -0.56
CA GLN A 365 -28.15 20.72 0.63
C GLN A 365 -27.99 19.23 0.30
N ILE A 366 -28.89 18.66 -0.51
CA ILE A 366 -28.79 17.26 -0.93
C ILE A 366 -27.50 17.05 -1.73
N ALA A 367 -27.18 17.94 -2.67
CA ALA A 367 -25.96 17.88 -3.47
C ALA A 367 -24.69 17.81 -2.59
N ASP A 368 -24.64 18.58 -1.49
CA ASP A 368 -23.53 18.58 -0.54
C ASP A 368 -23.51 17.35 0.40
N MET A 369 -24.63 16.65 0.56
CA MET A 369 -24.71 15.47 1.41
C MET A 369 -23.86 14.33 0.86
N ARG A 370 -23.14 13.66 1.77
CA ARG A 370 -22.44 12.39 1.46
C ARG A 370 -23.45 11.32 1.09
N LEU A 371 -23.05 10.38 0.23
CA LEU A 371 -23.91 9.24 -0.12
C LEU A 371 -24.26 8.35 1.09
N SER A 372 -23.41 8.31 2.12
CA SER A 372 -23.68 7.67 3.42
C SER A 372 -24.17 8.61 4.52
N GLY A 373 -24.58 9.83 4.17
CA GLY A 373 -25.13 10.77 5.13
C GLY A 373 -26.53 10.33 5.58
N THR A 374 -26.82 10.46 6.87
CA THR A 374 -28.18 10.33 7.40
C THR A 374 -28.85 11.70 7.54
N ILE A 375 -30.18 11.75 7.73
CA ILE A 375 -30.92 13.00 8.01
C ILE A 375 -30.40 13.75 9.26
N SER A 376 -29.68 13.09 10.16
CA SER A 376 -29.03 13.77 11.28
C SER A 376 -27.72 14.47 10.91
N GLY A 377 -27.31 14.46 9.64
CA GLY A 377 -26.02 14.98 9.16
C GLY A 377 -24.81 14.14 9.59
N LYS A 378 -25.03 13.00 10.26
CA LYS A 378 -23.96 12.12 10.70
C LYS A 378 -23.39 11.34 9.52
N ILE A 379 -22.08 11.45 9.34
CA ILE A 379 -21.35 10.64 8.36
C ILE A 379 -21.26 9.21 8.87
N VAL A 380 -21.74 8.25 8.09
CA VAL A 380 -21.59 6.82 8.37
C VAL A 380 -20.33 6.32 7.66
N GLY A 381 -19.30 5.98 8.45
CA GLY A 381 -18.01 5.55 7.93
C GLY A 381 -18.03 4.13 7.36
N ALA A 382 -16.96 3.74 6.66
CA ALA A 382 -16.87 2.43 6.01
C ALA A 382 -17.06 1.25 6.98
N LYS A 383 -16.60 1.38 8.23
CA LYS A 383 -16.82 0.38 9.29
C LYS A 383 -18.30 0.28 9.66
N ASP A 384 -18.96 1.41 9.90
CA ASP A 384 -20.37 1.45 10.28
C ASP A 384 -21.28 0.90 9.15
N ILE A 385 -20.94 1.21 7.89
CA ILE A 385 -21.61 0.63 6.70
C ILE A 385 -21.49 -0.90 6.73
N ARG A 386 -20.28 -1.45 6.94
CA ARG A 386 -20.07 -2.90 7.03
C ARG A 386 -20.87 -3.52 8.17
N ASP A 387 -20.80 -2.94 9.37
CA ASP A 387 -21.48 -3.48 10.55
C ASP A 387 -23.01 -3.48 10.37
N ARG A 388 -23.57 -2.42 9.77
CA ARG A 388 -24.99 -2.31 9.44
C ARG A 388 -25.43 -3.33 8.40
N ILE A 389 -24.71 -3.45 7.27
CA ILE A 389 -25.00 -4.45 6.23
C ILE A 389 -24.87 -5.87 6.77
N ASN A 390 -23.88 -6.15 7.62
CA ASN A 390 -23.71 -7.45 8.26
C ASN A 390 -24.87 -7.80 9.20
N SER A 391 -25.49 -6.81 9.86
CA SER A 391 -26.70 -7.01 10.64
C SER A 391 -27.91 -7.34 9.77
N ILE A 392 -28.07 -6.65 8.64
CA ILE A 392 -29.15 -6.90 7.68
C ILE A 392 -29.04 -8.31 7.08
N MET A 393 -27.82 -8.72 6.67
CA MET A 393 -27.60 -10.06 6.15
C MET A 393 -27.94 -11.16 7.17
N GLN A 394 -27.69 -10.91 8.46
CA GLN A 394 -28.10 -11.84 9.53
C GLN A 394 -29.61 -11.92 9.68
N GLN A 395 -30.31 -10.79 9.60
CA GLN A 395 -31.78 -10.74 9.63
C GLN A 395 -32.37 -11.52 8.44
N ALA A 396 -31.71 -11.48 7.27
CA ALA A 396 -32.07 -12.24 6.07
C ALA A 396 -31.77 -13.75 6.16
N GLY A 397 -31.29 -14.24 7.30
CA GLY A 397 -30.98 -15.66 7.49
C GLY A 397 -29.75 -16.13 6.71
N ILE A 398 -28.93 -15.21 6.19
CA ILE A 398 -27.74 -15.57 5.39
C ILE A 398 -26.69 -16.19 6.33
N PRO A 399 -26.34 -17.47 6.14
CA PRO A 399 -25.51 -18.19 7.09
C PRO A 399 -24.05 -17.72 7.07
N LYS A 400 -23.42 -17.75 8.23
CA LYS A 400 -21.96 -17.53 8.36
C LYS A 400 -21.21 -18.61 7.56
N ALA A 401 -20.07 -18.26 6.97
CA ALA A 401 -19.26 -19.23 6.24
C ALA A 401 -18.51 -20.12 7.24
N ASN A 402 -18.69 -21.43 7.17
CA ASN A 402 -17.93 -22.38 7.99
C ASN A 402 -16.77 -22.94 7.17
N ILE A 403 -15.55 -22.50 7.50
CA ILE A 403 -14.34 -22.98 6.82
C ILE A 403 -13.81 -24.20 7.57
N PRO A 404 -13.75 -25.40 6.95
CA PRO A 404 -13.12 -26.55 7.57
C PRO A 404 -11.61 -26.29 7.75
N ARG A 405 -11.11 -26.57 8.94
CA ARG A 405 -9.70 -26.43 9.34
C ARG A 405 -9.24 -27.68 10.05
N THR A 406 -8.06 -28.16 9.73
CA THR A 406 -7.43 -29.25 10.48
C THR A 406 -6.53 -28.68 11.58
N LYS A 407 -6.75 -29.10 12.83
CA LYS A 407 -5.85 -28.82 13.95
C LYS A 407 -4.51 -29.54 13.74
N LYS A 408 -3.46 -29.11 14.45
CA LYS A 408 -2.16 -29.82 14.47
C LYS A 408 -2.29 -31.29 14.89
N SER A 409 -3.33 -31.61 15.67
CA SER A 409 -3.66 -32.97 16.12
C SER A 409 -4.38 -33.84 15.07
N GLY A 410 -4.51 -33.38 13.82
CA GLY A 410 -5.26 -34.09 12.77
C GLY A 410 -6.79 -33.96 12.86
N LYS A 411 -7.32 -33.41 13.95
CA LYS A 411 -8.78 -33.24 14.14
C LYS A 411 -9.33 -32.05 13.35
N SER A 412 -10.43 -32.26 12.64
CA SER A 412 -11.17 -31.19 11.96
C SER A 412 -11.86 -30.26 12.97
N ARG A 413 -11.89 -28.97 12.65
CA ARG A 413 -12.69 -27.93 13.31
C ARG A 413 -13.25 -27.01 12.24
N PHE A 414 -14.38 -26.36 12.50
CA PHE A 414 -14.86 -25.28 11.65
C PHE A 414 -14.42 -23.94 12.20
N GLN A 415 -13.94 -23.06 11.32
CA GLN A 415 -13.74 -21.65 11.60
C GLN A 415 -14.93 -20.91 10.98
N THR A 416 -15.77 -20.34 11.83
CA THR A 416 -16.90 -19.53 11.38
C THR A 416 -16.41 -18.12 11.04
N GLU A 417 -16.44 -17.77 9.75
CA GLU A 417 -16.21 -16.42 9.26
C GLU A 417 -17.57 -15.72 9.11
N LYS A 418 -17.69 -14.48 9.60
CA LYS A 418 -18.87 -13.66 9.32
C LYS A 418 -18.93 -13.43 7.81
N ARG A 419 -20.11 -13.53 7.20
CA ARG A 419 -20.30 -12.94 5.87
C ARG A 419 -20.10 -11.45 6.02
N ASP A 420 -19.30 -10.91 5.12
CA ASP A 420 -18.99 -9.49 5.07
C ASP A 420 -19.58 -8.92 3.78
N ILE A 421 -19.57 -7.59 3.66
CA ILE A 421 -19.98 -6.81 2.49
C ILE A 421 -19.36 -7.32 1.17
N GLU A 422 -18.22 -8.01 1.24
CA GLU A 422 -17.58 -8.73 0.13
C GLU A 422 -18.50 -9.79 -0.52
N LEU A 423 -19.44 -10.40 0.21
CA LEU A 423 -20.44 -11.31 -0.38
C LEU A 423 -21.37 -10.57 -1.33
N LEU A 424 -21.89 -9.40 -0.92
CA LEU A 424 -22.76 -8.60 -1.78
C LEU A 424 -22.01 -8.07 -3.01
N GLN A 425 -20.76 -7.66 -2.85
CA GLN A 425 -19.93 -7.27 -4.00
C GLN A 425 -19.69 -8.41 -4.98
N ARG A 426 -19.55 -9.65 -4.48
CA ARG A 426 -19.41 -10.81 -5.37
C ARG A 426 -20.74 -11.21 -6.01
N ASP A 427 -21.86 -11.08 -5.30
CA ASP A 427 -23.19 -11.25 -5.89
C ASP A 427 -23.46 -10.22 -6.98
N ALA A 428 -23.14 -8.95 -6.75
CA ALA A 428 -23.25 -7.90 -7.77
C ALA A 428 -22.40 -8.19 -9.01
N LYS A 429 -21.18 -8.73 -8.87
CA LYS A 429 -20.36 -9.20 -9.99
C LYS A 429 -21.01 -10.36 -10.74
N TYR A 430 -21.57 -11.32 -10.01
CA TYR A 430 -22.29 -12.44 -10.58
C TYR A 430 -23.50 -11.97 -11.39
N ILE A 431 -24.33 -11.09 -10.82
CA ILE A 431 -25.48 -10.49 -11.50
C ILE A 431 -25.07 -9.70 -12.74
N ALA A 432 -23.99 -8.90 -12.66
CA ALA A 432 -23.47 -8.18 -13.82
C ALA A 432 -23.08 -9.15 -14.96
N LYS A 433 -22.42 -10.27 -14.64
CA LYS A 433 -22.10 -11.32 -15.62
C LYS A 433 -23.36 -11.97 -16.20
N CYS A 434 -24.38 -12.27 -15.39
CA CYS A 434 -25.67 -12.77 -15.86
C CYS A 434 -26.37 -11.77 -16.79
N CYS A 435 -26.17 -10.46 -16.57
CA CYS A 435 -26.62 -9.39 -17.46
C CYS A 435 -25.81 -9.28 -18.76
N GLY A 436 -24.74 -10.05 -18.94
CA GLY A 436 -23.88 -10.04 -20.11
C GLY A 436 -22.65 -9.12 -20.01
N ALA A 437 -22.24 -8.73 -18.79
CA ALA A 437 -20.96 -8.06 -18.58
C ALA A 437 -19.80 -9.05 -18.79
N ASP A 438 -18.86 -8.68 -19.67
CA ASP A 438 -17.56 -9.35 -19.79
C ASP A 438 -16.63 -8.99 -18.61
N ASP A 439 -15.48 -9.65 -18.53
CA ASP A 439 -14.53 -9.44 -17.44
C ASP A 439 -13.96 -8.01 -17.42
N ALA A 440 -13.74 -7.39 -18.58
CA ALA A 440 -13.26 -6.01 -18.67
C ALA A 440 -14.28 -5.03 -18.08
N MET A 441 -15.56 -5.23 -18.37
CA MET A 441 -16.65 -4.47 -17.80
C MET A 441 -16.77 -4.67 -16.29
N VAL A 442 -16.67 -5.90 -15.80
CA VAL A 442 -16.67 -6.19 -14.36
C VAL A 442 -15.45 -5.53 -13.68
N HIS A 443 -14.28 -5.53 -14.32
CA HIS A 443 -13.11 -4.85 -13.79
C HIS A 443 -13.33 -3.34 -13.70
N ALA A 444 -13.88 -2.73 -14.75
CA ALA A 444 -14.20 -1.31 -14.81
C ALA A 444 -15.30 -0.90 -13.82
N MET A 445 -16.26 -1.78 -13.50
CA MET A 445 -17.30 -1.50 -12.51
C MET A 445 -16.74 -1.51 -11.07
N PHE A 446 -15.88 -2.48 -10.75
CA PHE A 446 -15.42 -2.72 -9.37
C PHE A 446 -14.02 -2.18 -9.06
N GLY A 447 -13.38 -1.52 -10.02
CA GLY A 447 -12.02 -0.99 -9.88
C GLY A 447 -11.04 -2.12 -9.58
N LEU A 448 -11.07 -3.19 -10.36
CA LEU A 448 -10.12 -4.30 -10.23
C LEU A 448 -8.86 -3.98 -11.05
N PRO A 449 -7.65 -4.34 -10.58
CA PRO A 449 -6.44 -4.14 -11.36
C PRO A 449 -6.54 -4.88 -12.69
N ALA A 450 -6.45 -4.16 -13.81
CA ALA A 450 -6.37 -4.77 -15.13
C ALA A 450 -5.05 -5.52 -15.28
N THR A 451 -5.04 -6.61 -16.04
CA THR A 451 -3.82 -7.34 -16.40
C THR A 451 -2.94 -6.54 -17.39
N THR A 452 -3.53 -5.58 -18.10
CA THR A 452 -2.86 -4.64 -19.00
C THR A 452 -3.06 -3.20 -18.51
N MET A 453 -1.97 -2.51 -18.17
CA MET A 453 -1.97 -1.11 -17.74
C MET A 453 -1.75 -0.17 -18.92
N ASP A 454 -2.55 -0.30 -19.98
CA ASP A 454 -2.55 0.67 -21.08
C ASP A 454 -3.45 1.86 -20.70
N GLU A 455 -2.93 3.08 -20.84
CA GLU A 455 -3.63 4.35 -20.57
C GLU A 455 -4.93 4.45 -21.38
N LYS A 456 -4.93 3.91 -22.61
CA LYS A 456 -6.11 3.87 -23.48
C LYS A 456 -7.26 3.06 -22.87
N HIS A 457 -6.94 1.95 -22.19
CA HIS A 457 -7.94 1.11 -21.52
C HIS A 457 -8.64 1.87 -20.38
N TYR A 458 -7.94 2.73 -19.67
CA TYR A 458 -8.51 3.53 -18.58
C TYR A 458 -9.41 4.66 -19.10
N LEU A 459 -9.01 5.35 -20.18
CA LEU A 459 -9.81 6.39 -20.82
C LEU A 459 -11.15 5.84 -21.34
N ASP A 460 -11.13 4.63 -21.92
CA ASP A 460 -12.35 3.94 -22.35
C ASP A 460 -13.31 3.68 -21.18
N THR A 461 -12.82 3.44 -19.96
CA THR A 461 -13.68 3.20 -18.78
C THR A 461 -14.42 4.44 -18.26
N LEU A 462 -14.00 5.64 -18.68
CA LEU A 462 -14.55 6.93 -18.23
C LEU A 462 -15.55 7.54 -19.22
N CYS A 463 -15.52 7.12 -20.49
CA CYS A 463 -16.35 7.72 -21.54
C CYS A 463 -17.86 7.41 -21.39
N ASP A 464 -18.69 8.31 -21.94
CA ASP A 464 -20.16 8.19 -21.93
C ASP A 464 -20.63 6.92 -22.65
N ASP A 465 -20.12 6.66 -23.85
CA ASP A 465 -20.52 5.50 -24.67
C ASP A 465 -20.34 4.17 -23.93
N TYR A 466 -19.24 4.03 -23.19
CA TYR A 466 -18.97 2.84 -22.39
C TYR A 466 -19.81 2.79 -21.09
N ALA A 467 -20.16 3.94 -20.52
CA ALA A 467 -21.13 4.02 -19.42
C ALA A 467 -22.54 3.59 -19.86
N VAL A 468 -23.00 4.07 -21.01
CA VAL A 468 -24.29 3.68 -21.62
C VAL A 468 -24.30 2.19 -21.97
N THR A 469 -23.21 1.67 -22.53
CA THR A 469 -23.08 0.22 -22.83
C THR A 469 -23.22 -0.64 -21.57
N ARG A 470 -22.63 -0.21 -20.45
CA ARG A 470 -22.79 -0.87 -19.14
C ARG A 470 -24.23 -0.79 -18.65
N TYR A 471 -24.83 0.39 -18.71
CA TYR A 471 -26.21 0.63 -18.30
C TYR A 471 -27.19 -0.31 -19.03
N LEU A 472 -27.08 -0.40 -20.36
CA LEU A 472 -27.93 -1.26 -21.20
C LEU A 472 -27.81 -2.76 -20.91
N ARG A 473 -26.67 -3.20 -20.35
CA ARG A 473 -26.52 -4.57 -19.83
C ARG A 473 -27.19 -4.69 -18.46
N LEU A 474 -26.85 -3.80 -17.52
CA LEU A 474 -27.31 -3.87 -16.13
C LEU A 474 -28.83 -3.67 -15.96
N ARG A 475 -29.50 -2.99 -16.91
CA ARG A 475 -30.98 -2.85 -16.91
C ARG A 475 -31.75 -4.17 -17.03
N ARG A 476 -31.07 -5.27 -17.36
CA ARG A 476 -31.68 -6.60 -17.47
C ARG A 476 -32.06 -7.20 -16.12
N TYR A 477 -31.58 -6.63 -15.01
CA TYR A 477 -31.82 -7.13 -13.67
C TYR A 477 -32.55 -6.11 -12.79
N THR A 478 -33.48 -6.61 -11.98
CA THR A 478 -34.04 -5.90 -10.82
C THR A 478 -34.23 -6.90 -9.67
N PRO A 479 -33.88 -6.54 -8.43
CA PRO A 479 -34.12 -7.40 -7.26
C PRO A 479 -35.58 -7.44 -6.81
N PHE A 480 -36.46 -6.61 -7.40
CA PHE A 480 -37.86 -6.45 -6.98
C PHE A 480 -38.87 -7.18 -7.88
N SER A 481 -38.42 -7.90 -8.91
CA SER A 481 -39.30 -8.73 -9.73
C SER A 481 -39.27 -10.18 -9.25
N ASP A 482 -40.37 -10.93 -9.44
CA ASP A 482 -40.44 -12.38 -9.18
C ASP A 482 -39.43 -13.22 -9.98
N GLN A 483 -38.71 -12.60 -10.93
CA GLN A 483 -37.57 -13.19 -11.64
C GLN A 483 -36.27 -12.83 -10.90
N SER A 484 -35.82 -13.70 -9.99
CA SER A 484 -34.64 -13.53 -9.13
C SER A 484 -33.30 -13.41 -9.89
N VAL A 485 -33.28 -13.74 -11.18
CA VAL A 485 -32.11 -13.65 -12.08
C VAL A 485 -32.60 -13.32 -13.51
N PRO A 486 -31.92 -12.45 -14.28
CA PRO A 486 -32.24 -12.24 -15.68
C PRO A 486 -32.02 -13.55 -16.43
N GLN A 487 -33.09 -14.17 -16.91
CA GLN A 487 -32.93 -15.36 -17.74
C GLN A 487 -32.33 -14.92 -19.07
N ARG A 488 -31.15 -15.45 -19.41
CA ARG A 488 -30.64 -15.43 -20.78
C ARG A 488 -31.70 -16.11 -21.65
N ARG A 489 -32.45 -15.32 -22.43
CA ARG A 489 -33.39 -15.86 -23.41
C ARG A 489 -32.58 -16.37 -24.60
N ILE A 490 -32.45 -17.69 -24.68
CA ILE A 490 -31.82 -18.38 -25.81
C ILE A 490 -32.94 -18.73 -26.78
N PHE A 491 -32.91 -18.14 -27.97
CA PHE A 491 -33.77 -18.55 -29.06
C PHE A 491 -33.05 -19.63 -29.84
N HIS A 492 -33.59 -20.85 -29.85
CA HIS A 492 -33.16 -21.90 -30.77
C HIS A 492 -33.92 -21.73 -32.07
N ILE A 493 -33.17 -21.62 -33.16
CA ILE A 493 -33.74 -21.50 -34.49
C ILE A 493 -33.18 -22.63 -35.33
N GLU A 494 -34.09 -23.49 -35.80
CA GLU A 494 -33.78 -24.61 -36.68
C GLU A 494 -34.32 -24.30 -38.07
N ASN A 495 -33.47 -24.44 -39.08
CA ASN A 495 -33.91 -24.39 -40.47
C ASN A 495 -34.12 -25.83 -40.95
N ASN A 496 -35.38 -26.29 -40.91
CA ASN A 496 -35.76 -27.63 -41.35
C ASN A 496 -36.07 -27.70 -42.84
N THR A 497 -35.53 -26.76 -43.63
CA THR A 497 -35.71 -26.70 -45.08
C THR A 497 -34.36 -26.80 -45.79
N ASP A 498 -34.34 -27.42 -46.98
CA ASP A 498 -33.13 -27.52 -47.83
C ASP A 498 -32.73 -26.18 -48.49
N THR A 499 -33.28 -25.06 -48.01
CA THR A 499 -33.11 -23.73 -48.60
C THR A 499 -32.63 -22.73 -47.57
N ALA A 500 -31.80 -21.77 -47.98
CA ALA A 500 -31.31 -20.73 -47.10
C ALA A 500 -32.47 -19.82 -46.64
N GLN A 501 -32.64 -19.70 -45.32
CA GLN A 501 -33.65 -18.83 -44.71
C GLN A 501 -32.96 -17.60 -44.09
N THR A 502 -33.54 -16.42 -44.31
CA THR A 502 -33.11 -15.18 -43.65
C THR A 502 -33.98 -14.92 -42.45
N ILE A 503 -33.38 -14.81 -41.26
CA ILE A 503 -34.10 -14.46 -40.04
C ILE A 503 -33.64 -13.08 -39.57
N ARG A 504 -34.61 -12.21 -39.29
CA ARG A 504 -34.37 -10.89 -38.75
C ARG A 504 -34.88 -10.83 -37.32
N ILE A 505 -33.96 -10.67 -36.38
CA ILE A 505 -34.28 -10.47 -34.97
C ILE A 505 -34.09 -8.99 -34.68
N ASN A 506 -35.18 -8.30 -34.35
CA ASN A 506 -35.12 -6.92 -33.87
C ASN A 506 -35.21 -6.95 -32.34
N SER A 507 -34.23 -6.32 -31.68
CA SER A 507 -34.18 -6.26 -30.22
C SER A 507 -33.59 -4.92 -29.79
N ASN A 508 -34.14 -4.36 -28.71
CA ASN A 508 -33.55 -3.18 -28.04
C ASN A 508 -32.28 -3.55 -27.23
N TYR A 509 -31.71 -4.75 -27.45
CA TYR A 509 -30.62 -5.32 -26.66
C TYR A 509 -29.59 -6.01 -27.58
N ALA A 510 -28.34 -6.07 -27.12
CA ALA A 510 -27.27 -6.80 -27.82
C ALA A 510 -27.65 -8.27 -28.05
N ILE A 511 -27.60 -8.70 -29.30
CA ILE A 511 -27.86 -10.06 -29.76
C ILE A 511 -26.51 -10.75 -29.95
N LEU A 512 -26.28 -11.86 -29.24
CA LEU A 512 -25.17 -12.77 -29.54
C LEU A 512 -25.73 -13.93 -30.36
N ALA A 513 -25.37 -13.98 -31.64
CA ALA A 513 -25.68 -15.08 -32.54
C ALA A 513 -24.44 -15.95 -32.74
N SER A 514 -24.60 -17.26 -32.59
CA SER A 514 -23.55 -18.25 -32.82
C SER A 514 -24.17 -19.49 -33.43
N TRP A 515 -23.50 -20.08 -34.42
CA TRP A 515 -23.87 -21.41 -34.91
C TRP A 515 -23.58 -22.45 -33.83
N ARG A 516 -24.47 -23.41 -33.67
CA ARG A 516 -24.25 -24.53 -32.75
C ARG A 516 -23.15 -25.41 -33.35
N SER A 517 -22.00 -25.54 -32.68
CA SER A 517 -21.02 -26.57 -33.04
C SER A 517 -21.65 -27.93 -32.74
N THR A 518 -21.71 -28.80 -33.74
CA THR A 518 -22.00 -30.22 -33.52
C THR A 518 -20.71 -30.88 -33.04
N ASP A 519 -20.49 -30.85 -31.73
CA ASP A 519 -19.52 -31.69 -31.04
C ASP A 519 -20.25 -32.88 -30.39
#